data_AF-A0AAV7DD77-F1
#
_entry.id   AF-A0AAV7DD77-F1
#
_cell.length_a   1.000
_cell.length_b   1.000
_cell.length_c   1.000
_cell.angle_alpha   90.00
_cell.angle_beta   90.00
_cell.angle_gamma   90.00
#
_symmetry.space_group_name_H-M   'P 1'
#
loop_
_entity.id
_entity.type
_entity.pdbx_description
1 polymer ?
#
loop_
_entity_poly.entity_id
_entity_poly.type
_entity_poly.pdbx_seq_one_letter_code
_entity_poly.pdbx_strand_id
1 'polypeptide(L)'
;MYTTLLIELCKLQPGSLPQVLAQATEMLYTRLDTMNVTCIDRFINWFSHHLSNFQFRWNWEDWADCLSQDLDRPKPQFVREVLEKCMRLSYYQRILDIVPSSFSALYPTEPKCVFKYGDESSSSLPGYAHAINMTNSIKNKAISEDIFNLLKDIQNSNQDDDDDEGVSFNPLKIEVFVQSLLNLASKSFSHSFSALAKFHEVFKALSDSEEGKLHILRVTYDVWKNHPQMVAVLVDKMIRTQVVDCAAVANWIFSPELSHDFTRLYIWETLHSTIRKMNKHVQRIQKELEDAKQRLAKQHKRRDNDDDSGREDGPLEEQIERLQEKVESAQSEQKNLFLVIFQRFIMILTEHLVRCETGGIDVVTPWYKNCIERLQQIFLLHHQIIQQYMLTLENLLFTGELDHHILTVFQQFCALQA
;
A
#
# COMPACT_ATOMS: atom_id res chain seq x y z
N MET A 1 -11.46 18.89 3.16
CA MET A 1 -12.65 19.75 3.02
C MET A 1 -13.57 19.60 4.23
N TYR A 2 -14.19 18.43 4.48
CA TYR A 2 -15.13 18.28 5.62
C TYR A 2 -14.52 18.59 7.00
N THR A 3 -13.29 18.13 7.29
CA THR A 3 -12.60 18.45 8.55
C THR A 3 -12.48 19.96 8.77
N THR A 4 -11.97 20.68 7.77
CA THR A 4 -11.79 22.14 7.86
C THR A 4 -13.12 22.88 7.90
N LEU A 5 -14.14 22.41 7.18
CA LEU A 5 -15.49 22.98 7.27
C LEU A 5 -16.04 22.90 8.69
N LEU A 6 -15.94 21.74 9.35
CA LEU A 6 -16.39 21.58 10.73
C LEU A 6 -15.61 22.45 11.72
N ILE A 7 -14.31 22.65 11.50
CA ILE A 7 -13.50 23.59 12.28
C ILE A 7 -14.03 25.03 12.11
N GLU A 8 -14.30 25.47 10.89
CA GLU A 8 -14.83 26.82 10.64
C GLU A 8 -16.23 26.99 11.25
N LEU A 9 -17.09 25.97 11.16
CA LEU A 9 -18.39 26.01 11.82
C LEU A 9 -18.25 26.09 13.35
N CYS A 10 -17.25 25.43 13.96
CA CYS A 10 -16.97 25.55 15.40
C CYS A 10 -16.53 26.96 15.79
N LYS A 11 -15.78 27.65 14.92
CA LYS A 11 -15.42 29.06 15.12
C LYS A 11 -16.63 29.99 15.01
N LEU A 12 -17.54 29.70 14.08
CA LEU A 12 -18.76 30.48 13.87
C LEU A 12 -19.80 30.27 14.99
N GLN A 13 -19.84 29.08 15.60
CA GLN A 13 -20.81 28.70 16.63
C GLN A 13 -20.12 28.06 17.85
N PRO A 14 -19.24 28.80 18.57
CA PRO A 14 -18.40 28.22 19.61
C PRO A 14 -19.17 27.74 20.85
N GLY A 15 -20.37 28.30 21.10
CA GLY A 15 -21.19 27.96 22.26
C GLY A 15 -22.08 26.73 22.10
N SER A 16 -22.22 26.17 20.90
CA SER A 16 -23.17 25.07 20.62
C SER A 16 -22.58 23.96 19.77
N LEU A 17 -21.92 24.31 18.66
CA LEU A 17 -21.49 23.31 17.69
C LEU A 17 -20.43 22.32 18.22
N PRO A 18 -19.43 22.72 19.02
CA PRO A 18 -18.48 21.75 19.60
C PRO A 18 -19.17 20.66 20.42
N GLN A 19 -20.24 20.99 21.16
CA GLN A 19 -21.00 20.03 21.95
C GLN A 19 -21.77 19.05 21.05
N VAL A 20 -22.43 19.57 20.02
CA VAL A 20 -23.12 18.74 19.01
C VAL A 20 -22.13 17.82 18.30
N LEU A 21 -20.94 18.31 17.97
CA LEU A 21 -19.92 17.52 17.30
C LEU A 21 -19.32 16.43 18.20
N ALA A 22 -19.10 16.74 19.48
CA ALA A 22 -18.68 15.76 20.47
C ALA A 22 -19.74 14.66 20.65
N GLN A 23 -21.02 15.05 20.77
CA GLN A 23 -22.13 14.10 20.84
C GLN A 23 -22.24 13.23 19.59
N ALA A 24 -22.08 13.82 18.40
CA ALA A 24 -22.08 13.05 17.15
C ALA A 24 -20.91 12.06 17.09
N THR A 25 -19.72 12.46 17.57
CA THR A 25 -18.54 11.59 17.65
C THR A 25 -18.80 10.40 18.57
N GLU A 26 -19.41 10.65 19.74
CA GLU A 26 -19.80 9.58 20.68
C GLU A 26 -20.81 8.61 20.06
N MET A 27 -21.82 9.15 19.36
CA MET A 27 -22.81 8.32 18.65
C MET A 27 -22.19 7.49 17.52
N LEU A 28 -21.17 8.01 16.83
CA LEU A 28 -20.44 7.26 15.81
C LEU A 28 -19.60 6.14 16.44
N TYR A 29 -18.90 6.44 17.54
CA TYR A 29 -18.10 5.46 18.28
C TYR A 29 -18.96 4.30 18.81
N THR A 30 -20.07 4.60 19.47
CA THR A 30 -20.99 3.58 20.01
C THR A 30 -21.64 2.70 18.94
N ARG A 31 -21.61 3.10 17.67
CA ARG A 31 -22.19 2.38 16.52
C ARG A 31 -21.14 1.77 15.60
N LEU A 32 -19.88 1.69 16.04
CA LEU A 32 -18.77 1.14 15.24
C LEU A 32 -18.99 -0.33 14.83
N ASP A 33 -19.67 -1.12 15.66
CA ASP A 33 -19.80 -2.57 15.46
C ASP A 33 -20.41 -2.95 14.10
N THR A 34 -21.36 -2.15 13.62
CA THR A 34 -22.02 -2.34 12.33
C THR A 34 -21.60 -1.32 11.27
N MET A 35 -20.68 -0.41 11.60
CA MET A 35 -20.19 0.57 10.63
C MET A 35 -19.37 -0.16 9.55
N ASN A 36 -19.56 0.22 8.29
CA ASN A 36 -18.76 -0.31 7.19
C ASN A 36 -17.31 0.20 7.31
N VAL A 37 -16.34 -0.66 7.05
CA VAL A 37 -14.90 -0.38 7.14
C VAL A 37 -14.48 0.83 6.32
N THR A 38 -15.08 1.06 5.14
CA THR A 38 -14.78 2.26 4.34
C THR A 38 -15.18 3.55 5.08
N CYS A 39 -16.26 3.51 5.86
CA CYS A 39 -16.69 4.63 6.70
C CYS A 39 -15.85 4.75 7.97
N ILE A 40 -15.47 3.62 8.58
CA ILE A 40 -14.55 3.60 9.73
C ILE A 40 -13.21 4.26 9.34
N ASP A 41 -12.63 3.94 8.19
CA ASP A 41 -11.41 4.59 7.69
C ASP A 41 -11.54 6.12 7.63
N ARG A 42 -12.68 6.61 7.11
CA ARG A 42 -12.96 8.05 7.00
C ARG A 42 -13.13 8.66 8.38
N PHE A 43 -13.79 7.96 9.29
CA PHE A 43 -13.99 8.40 10.67
C PHE A 43 -12.64 8.49 11.40
N ILE A 44 -11.79 7.47 11.31
CA ILE A 44 -10.41 7.47 11.85
C ILE A 44 -9.66 8.71 11.34
N ASN A 45 -9.57 8.87 10.01
CA ASN A 45 -8.81 9.97 9.40
C ASN A 45 -9.39 11.36 9.75
N TRP A 46 -10.72 11.49 9.80
CA TRP A 46 -11.37 12.74 10.19
C TRP A 46 -11.08 13.06 11.66
N PHE A 47 -11.31 12.10 12.56
CA PHE A 47 -11.24 12.31 14.00
C PHE A 47 -9.80 12.59 14.44
N SER A 48 -8.81 11.81 13.97
CA SER A 48 -7.41 12.05 14.30
C SER A 48 -6.91 13.43 13.83
N HIS A 49 -7.36 13.86 12.65
CA HIS A 49 -7.04 15.19 12.11
C HIS A 49 -7.82 16.30 12.83
N HIS A 50 -9.06 16.06 13.24
CA HIS A 50 -9.82 16.98 14.06
C HIS A 50 -9.09 17.20 15.40
N LEU A 51 -8.72 16.13 16.10
CA LEU A 51 -7.98 16.18 17.36
C LEU A 51 -6.68 16.98 17.23
N SER A 52 -5.91 16.81 16.15
CA SER A 52 -4.65 17.56 15.96
C SER A 52 -4.85 19.07 15.88
N ASN A 53 -6.04 19.54 15.51
CA ASN A 53 -6.39 20.97 15.47
C ASN A 53 -6.87 21.51 16.83
N PHE A 54 -7.18 20.63 17.80
CA PHE A 54 -7.64 20.98 19.15
C PHE A 54 -6.73 20.40 20.23
N GLN A 55 -5.41 20.42 19.98
CA GLN A 55 -4.36 20.01 20.93
C GLN A 55 -4.44 18.54 21.37
N PHE A 56 -5.13 17.71 20.59
CA PHE A 56 -5.43 16.31 20.86
C PHE A 56 -6.23 16.07 22.15
N ARG A 57 -7.07 17.02 22.55
CA ARG A 57 -7.93 16.87 23.72
C ARG A 57 -9.16 16.02 23.39
N TRP A 58 -9.31 14.94 24.14
CA TRP A 58 -10.49 14.08 24.14
C TRP A 58 -10.66 13.44 25.52
N ASN A 59 -11.89 13.13 25.93
CA ASN A 59 -12.15 12.40 27.15
C ASN A 59 -12.06 10.89 26.87
N TRP A 60 -10.84 10.35 26.80
CA TRP A 60 -10.62 8.95 26.44
C TRP A 60 -11.30 7.95 27.38
N GLU A 61 -11.48 8.30 28.66
CA GLU A 61 -12.14 7.45 29.66
C GLU A 61 -13.62 7.16 29.32
N ASP A 62 -14.29 8.01 28.53
CA ASP A 62 -15.65 7.74 28.05
C ASP A 62 -15.69 6.49 27.14
N TRP A 63 -14.54 6.08 26.59
CA TRP A 63 -14.38 4.92 25.71
C TRP A 63 -13.66 3.75 26.39
N ALA A 64 -13.62 3.71 27.73
CA ALA A 64 -12.98 2.64 28.48
C ALA A 64 -13.63 1.25 28.27
N ASP A 65 -14.85 1.20 27.71
CA ASP A 65 -15.52 -0.06 27.38
C ASP A 65 -14.73 -0.90 26.36
N CYS A 66 -13.96 -0.26 25.46
CA CYS A 66 -13.12 -1.00 24.51
C CYS A 66 -11.96 -1.78 25.15
N LEU A 67 -11.54 -1.42 26.36
CA LEU A 67 -10.43 -2.09 27.06
C LEU A 67 -10.80 -3.51 27.53
N SER A 68 -12.10 -3.80 27.60
CA SER A 68 -12.65 -5.11 27.96
C SER A 68 -12.92 -6.03 26.75
N GLN A 69 -12.66 -5.55 25.54
CA GLN A 69 -12.93 -6.26 24.29
C GLN A 69 -11.65 -6.79 23.64
N ASP A 70 -11.78 -7.81 22.78
CA ASP A 70 -10.66 -8.29 21.97
C ASP A 70 -10.13 -7.19 21.05
N LEU A 71 -8.81 -7.13 20.85
CA LEU A 71 -8.15 -6.04 20.10
C LEU A 71 -8.54 -5.95 18.62
N ASP A 72 -9.13 -7.01 18.07
CA ASP A 72 -9.64 -7.08 16.70
C ASP A 72 -11.09 -6.60 16.57
N ARG A 73 -11.76 -6.27 17.69
CA ARG A 73 -13.10 -5.68 17.68
C ARG A 73 -13.07 -4.23 17.18
N PRO A 74 -14.18 -3.73 16.59
CA PRO A 74 -14.19 -2.42 15.95
C PRO A 74 -13.79 -1.25 16.85
N LYS A 75 -14.20 -1.24 18.13
CA LYS A 75 -13.89 -0.15 19.08
C LYS A 75 -12.40 -0.08 19.46
N PRO A 76 -11.76 -1.12 20.01
CA PRO A 76 -10.33 -1.05 20.31
C PRO A 76 -9.48 -0.86 19.04
N GLN A 77 -9.85 -1.48 17.92
CA GLN A 77 -9.18 -1.25 16.64
C GLN A 77 -9.28 0.22 16.20
N PHE A 78 -10.45 0.84 16.30
CA PHE A 78 -10.65 2.25 15.98
C PHE A 78 -9.74 3.15 16.83
N VAL A 79 -9.69 2.93 18.15
CA VAL A 79 -8.83 3.73 19.05
C VAL A 79 -7.36 3.56 18.67
N ARG A 80 -6.88 2.33 18.44
CA ARG A 80 -5.49 2.07 18.01
C ARG A 80 -5.13 2.82 16.74
N GLU A 81 -5.99 2.76 15.73
CA GLU A 81 -5.76 3.43 14.44
C GLU A 81 -5.83 4.96 14.56
N VAL A 82 -6.73 5.49 15.39
CA VAL A 82 -6.78 6.94 15.69
C VAL A 82 -5.50 7.39 16.38
N LEU A 83 -5.03 6.68 17.40
CA LEU A 83 -3.81 7.02 18.13
C LEU A 83 -2.57 6.95 17.22
N GLU A 84 -2.49 5.94 16.35
CA GLU A 84 -1.43 5.86 15.35
C GLU A 84 -1.47 7.05 14.39
N LYS A 85 -2.65 7.44 13.90
CA LYS A 85 -2.81 8.61 13.04
C LYS A 85 -2.47 9.92 13.74
N CYS A 86 -2.84 10.06 15.02
CA CYS A 86 -2.43 11.18 15.84
C CYS A 86 -0.90 11.22 16.00
N MET A 87 -0.24 10.07 16.21
CA MET A 87 1.22 9.99 16.29
C MET A 87 1.89 10.47 14.99
N ARG A 88 1.35 10.12 13.81
CA ARG A 88 1.88 10.60 12.52
C ARG A 88 1.75 12.12 12.34
N LEU A 89 0.84 12.78 13.07
CA LEU A 89 0.65 14.24 13.11
C LEU A 89 1.34 14.89 14.32
N SER A 90 2.09 14.11 15.09
CA SER A 90 2.71 14.47 16.36
C SER A 90 4.02 13.69 16.52
N TYR A 91 4.35 13.26 17.74
CA TYR A 91 5.43 12.35 18.04
C TYR A 91 5.00 11.37 19.15
N TYR A 92 5.67 10.22 19.22
CA TYR A 92 5.32 9.10 20.09
C TYR A 92 5.02 9.51 21.54
N GLN A 93 5.98 10.18 22.22
CA GLN A 93 5.83 10.57 23.62
C GLN A 93 4.60 11.44 23.88
N ARG A 94 4.31 12.41 22.98
CA ARG A 94 3.14 13.28 23.15
C ARG A 94 1.82 12.52 23.09
N ILE A 95 1.73 11.43 22.32
CA ILE A 95 0.53 10.60 22.29
C ILE A 95 0.38 9.81 23.60
N LEU A 96 1.48 9.34 24.18
CA LEU A 96 1.45 8.70 25.49
C LEU A 96 0.99 9.66 26.59
N ASP A 97 1.43 10.91 26.54
CA ASP A 97 1.14 11.90 27.59
C ASP A 97 -0.33 12.38 27.61
N ILE A 98 -1.04 12.30 26.47
CA ILE A 98 -2.43 12.79 26.34
C ILE A 98 -3.49 11.69 26.52
N VAL A 99 -3.08 10.43 26.60
CA VAL A 99 -3.98 9.27 26.75
C VAL A 99 -3.75 8.62 28.11
N PRO A 100 -4.79 8.28 28.89
CA PRO A 100 -4.64 7.61 30.17
C PRO A 100 -3.82 6.30 30.08
N SER A 101 -3.09 5.96 31.16
CA SER A 101 -2.25 4.76 31.22
C SER A 101 -3.03 3.44 31.15
N SER A 102 -4.32 3.47 31.50
CA SER A 102 -5.27 2.36 31.30
C SER A 102 -5.38 1.92 29.84
N PHE A 103 -5.10 2.82 28.89
CA PHE A 103 -5.14 2.55 27.44
C PHE A 103 -3.79 2.07 26.87
N SER A 104 -2.81 1.72 27.72
CA SER A 104 -1.45 1.39 27.26
C SER A 104 -1.36 0.24 26.26
N ALA A 105 -2.27 -0.73 26.32
CA ALA A 105 -2.37 -1.81 25.34
C ALA A 105 -2.78 -1.33 23.92
N LEU A 106 -3.34 -0.13 23.82
CA LEU A 106 -3.80 0.48 22.56
C LEU A 106 -2.81 1.52 22.01
N TYR A 107 -1.71 1.79 22.72
CA TYR A 107 -0.70 2.73 22.25
C TYR A 107 -0.07 2.27 20.92
N PRO A 108 0.26 3.21 20.02
CA PRO A 108 1.03 2.86 18.84
C PRO A 108 2.41 2.36 19.25
N THR A 109 3.05 1.53 18.43
CA THR A 109 4.46 1.17 18.63
C THR A 109 5.36 2.37 18.34
N GLU A 110 6.45 2.51 19.10
CA GLU A 110 7.46 3.54 18.81
C GLU A 110 8.06 3.31 17.42
N PRO A 111 8.07 4.33 16.52
CA PRO A 111 8.47 4.17 15.12
C PRO A 111 10.00 4.09 14.96
N LYS A 112 10.58 2.96 15.36
CA LYS A 112 12.01 2.67 15.27
C LYS A 112 12.34 1.70 14.14
N CYS A 113 13.49 1.91 13.51
CA CYS A 113 14.10 0.98 12.57
C CYS A 113 14.55 -0.30 13.29
N VAL A 114 14.31 -1.47 12.69
CA VAL A 114 14.76 -2.77 13.19
C VAL A 114 15.87 -3.27 12.28
N PHE A 115 17.12 -3.23 12.76
CA PHE A 115 18.26 -3.72 12.00
C PHE A 115 18.64 -5.13 12.43
N LYS A 116 18.49 -6.11 11.53
CA LYS A 116 18.74 -7.53 11.82
C LYS A 116 20.18 -7.81 12.28
N TYR A 117 21.15 -7.04 11.78
CA TYR A 117 22.59 -7.24 12.00
C TYR A 117 23.20 -6.18 12.94
N GLY A 118 22.41 -5.64 13.87
CA GLY A 118 22.86 -4.66 14.85
C GLY A 118 23.75 -5.24 15.94
N ASP A 119 24.23 -4.39 16.86
CA ASP A 119 25.21 -4.76 17.89
C ASP A 119 24.73 -5.87 18.85
N GLU A 120 23.42 -5.99 19.05
CA GLU A 120 22.79 -7.02 19.90
C GLU A 120 22.58 -8.36 19.17
N SER A 121 22.88 -8.44 17.87
CA SER A 121 22.63 -9.63 17.06
C SER A 121 23.77 -10.64 17.12
N SER A 122 23.44 -11.93 16.99
CA SER A 122 24.46 -12.99 16.97
C SER A 122 25.31 -12.91 15.70
N SER A 123 26.63 -12.95 15.85
CA SER A 123 27.56 -13.03 14.72
C SER A 123 27.43 -14.32 13.91
N SER A 124 26.70 -15.32 14.43
CA SER A 124 26.34 -16.56 13.73
C SER A 124 25.21 -16.41 12.72
N LEU A 125 24.55 -15.24 12.64
CA LEU A 125 23.48 -15.01 11.67
C LEU A 125 24.02 -15.11 10.23
N PRO A 126 23.29 -15.80 9.32
CA PRO A 126 23.64 -15.82 7.91
C PRO A 126 23.78 -14.40 7.37
N GLY A 127 24.89 -14.11 6.70
CA GLY A 127 25.14 -12.79 6.14
C GLY A 127 25.65 -11.72 7.11
N TYR A 128 25.83 -12.00 8.41
CA TYR A 128 26.27 -10.99 9.40
C TYR A 128 27.57 -10.29 8.99
N ALA A 129 28.63 -11.06 8.68
CA ALA A 129 29.91 -10.49 8.26
C ALA A 129 29.78 -9.63 6.99
N HIS A 130 28.97 -10.09 6.02
CA HIS A 130 28.68 -9.34 4.81
C HIS A 130 27.89 -8.06 5.10
N ALA A 131 26.95 -8.06 6.05
CA ALA A 131 26.19 -6.87 6.45
C ALA A 131 27.04 -5.82 7.15
N ILE A 132 27.99 -6.23 8.00
CA ILE A 132 28.96 -5.31 8.62
C ILE A 132 29.85 -4.68 7.54
N ASN A 133 30.37 -5.49 6.61
CA ASN A 133 31.18 -5.00 5.48
C ASN A 133 30.38 -4.06 4.57
N MET A 134 29.14 -4.41 4.23
CA MET A 134 28.20 -3.59 3.46
C MET A 134 27.96 -2.24 4.15
N THR A 135 27.67 -2.26 5.45
CA THR A 135 27.44 -1.05 6.26
C THR A 135 28.67 -0.13 6.26
N ASN A 136 29.86 -0.69 6.44
CA ASN A 136 31.11 0.08 6.44
C ASN A 136 31.40 0.67 5.06
N SER A 137 31.18 -0.10 3.99
CA SER A 137 31.35 0.35 2.61
C SER A 137 30.43 1.53 2.28
N ILE A 138 29.14 1.44 2.61
CA ILE A 138 28.17 2.52 2.39
C ILE A 138 28.54 3.79 3.19
N LYS A 139 28.96 3.65 4.46
CA LYS A 139 29.45 4.78 5.29
C LYS A 139 30.67 5.46 4.64
N ASN A 140 31.54 4.70 4.00
CA ASN A 140 32.71 5.19 3.28
C ASN A 140 32.39 5.66 1.85
N LYS A 141 31.13 5.99 1.56
CA LYS A 141 30.65 6.58 0.31
C LYS A 141 30.82 5.70 -0.94
N ALA A 142 30.78 4.38 -0.79
CA ALA A 142 30.77 3.41 -1.89
C ALA A 142 29.84 3.79 -3.06
N ILE A 143 30.26 3.45 -4.27
CA ILE A 143 29.47 3.53 -5.52
C ILE A 143 28.77 2.19 -5.79
N SER A 144 27.85 2.15 -6.77
CA SER A 144 27.12 0.92 -7.13
C SER A 144 28.04 -0.27 -7.41
N GLU A 145 29.17 -0.05 -8.10
CA GLU A 145 30.14 -1.10 -8.42
C GLU A 145 30.76 -1.75 -7.18
N ASP A 146 31.10 -0.96 -6.15
CA ASP A 146 31.62 -1.47 -4.88
C ASP A 146 30.59 -2.39 -4.21
N ILE A 147 29.32 -1.98 -4.23
CA ILE A 147 28.21 -2.77 -3.67
C ILE A 147 28.02 -4.06 -4.45
N PHE A 148 28.04 -4.01 -5.79
CA PHE A 148 27.97 -5.21 -6.62
C PHE A 148 29.10 -6.18 -6.34
N ASN A 149 30.32 -5.69 -6.14
CA ASN A 149 31.46 -6.54 -5.80
C ASN A 149 31.26 -7.24 -4.45
N LEU A 150 30.79 -6.52 -3.42
CA LEU A 150 30.46 -7.13 -2.13
C LEU A 150 29.34 -8.17 -2.23
N LEU A 151 28.37 -7.96 -3.11
CA LEU A 151 27.27 -8.90 -3.35
C LEU A 151 27.72 -10.16 -4.09
N LYS A 152 28.80 -10.14 -4.86
CA LYS A 152 29.34 -11.35 -5.52
C LYS A 152 29.88 -12.36 -4.50
N ASP A 153 30.41 -11.87 -3.39
CA ASP A 153 30.98 -12.72 -2.33
C ASP A 153 29.92 -13.47 -1.51
N ILE A 154 28.64 -13.13 -1.66
CA ILE A 154 27.54 -13.79 -0.97
C ILE A 154 27.07 -14.99 -1.81
N GLN A 155 27.42 -16.20 -1.36
CA GLN A 155 26.98 -17.44 -2.00
C GLN A 155 25.48 -17.68 -1.79
N ASN A 156 24.83 -18.37 -2.74
CA ASN A 156 23.45 -18.78 -2.60
C ASN A 156 23.42 -20.12 -1.87
N SER A 157 22.87 -20.18 -0.66
CA SER A 157 22.80 -21.42 0.14
C SER A 157 21.91 -22.50 -0.49
N ASN A 158 21.13 -22.14 -1.51
CA ASN A 158 20.13 -23.00 -2.15
C ASN A 158 20.51 -23.43 -3.58
N GLN A 159 21.76 -23.28 -4.01
CA GLN A 159 22.21 -23.82 -5.30
C GLN A 159 22.87 -25.17 -5.10
N ASP A 160 22.22 -26.24 -5.60
CA ASP A 160 22.91 -27.48 -5.93
C ASP A 160 23.83 -27.18 -7.15
N ASP A 161 25.04 -27.75 -7.16
CA ASP A 161 26.14 -27.42 -8.09
C ASP A 161 25.86 -27.70 -9.59
N ASP A 162 24.65 -28.12 -9.97
CA ASP A 162 24.29 -28.59 -11.33
C ASP A 162 23.40 -27.62 -12.15
N ASP A 163 23.00 -26.46 -11.62
CA ASP A 163 22.20 -25.48 -12.40
C ASP A 163 23.09 -24.43 -13.10
N ASP A 164 23.35 -24.71 -14.38
CA ASP A 164 24.08 -23.89 -15.35
C ASP A 164 23.42 -22.51 -15.59
N GLU A 165 24.25 -21.45 -15.59
CA GLU A 165 24.04 -20.16 -16.27
C GLU A 165 22.72 -19.37 -16.11
N GLY A 166 22.04 -19.43 -14.96
CA GLY A 166 20.98 -18.47 -14.59
C GLY A 166 21.45 -17.41 -13.59
N VAL A 167 21.09 -16.12 -13.77
CA VAL A 167 21.21 -15.10 -12.72
C VAL A 167 20.24 -15.45 -11.59
N SER A 168 20.66 -16.33 -10.68
CA SER A 168 19.76 -16.92 -9.69
C SER A 168 19.36 -15.90 -8.64
N PHE A 169 18.06 -15.84 -8.36
CA PHE A 169 17.50 -15.11 -7.23
C PHE A 169 18.22 -15.57 -5.94
N ASN A 170 18.89 -14.64 -5.27
CA ASN A 170 19.57 -14.90 -4.01
C ASN A 170 18.94 -14.02 -2.90
N PRO A 171 18.12 -14.59 -2.02
CA PRO A 171 17.43 -13.83 -0.98
C PRO A 171 18.40 -13.17 0.01
N LEU A 172 19.53 -13.83 0.33
CA LEU A 172 20.51 -13.31 1.28
C LEU A 172 21.22 -12.04 0.77
N LYS A 173 21.49 -11.95 -0.54
CA LYS A 173 22.04 -10.74 -1.18
C LYS A 173 21.11 -9.55 -0.97
N ILE A 174 19.82 -9.74 -1.26
CA ILE A 174 18.79 -8.72 -1.07
C ILE A 174 18.69 -8.34 0.40
N GLU A 175 18.61 -9.33 1.29
CA GLU A 175 18.44 -9.10 2.71
C GLU A 175 19.59 -8.26 3.29
N VAL A 176 20.84 -8.67 3.06
CA VAL A 176 22.04 -7.98 3.57
C VAL A 176 22.12 -6.54 3.05
N PHE A 177 21.83 -6.34 1.76
CA PHE A 177 21.87 -5.01 1.14
C PHE A 177 20.76 -4.10 1.67
N VAL A 178 19.50 -4.56 1.63
CA VAL A 178 18.34 -3.75 2.00
C VAL A 178 18.35 -3.43 3.50
N GLN A 179 18.67 -4.39 4.38
CA GLN A 179 18.83 -4.17 5.82
C GLN A 179 19.88 -3.09 6.11
N SER A 180 21.09 -3.25 5.55
CA SER A 180 22.21 -2.33 5.77
C SER A 180 21.91 -0.92 5.25
N LEU A 181 21.36 -0.82 4.04
CA LEU A 181 21.07 0.47 3.42
C LEU A 181 19.97 1.24 4.16
N LEU A 182 18.85 0.57 4.46
CA LEU A 182 17.71 1.22 5.12
C LEU A 182 18.03 1.61 6.57
N ASN A 183 18.81 0.80 7.28
CA ASN A 183 19.30 1.15 8.61
C ASN A 183 20.15 2.44 8.60
N LEU A 184 21.10 2.55 7.67
CA LEU A 184 21.93 3.75 7.54
C LEU A 184 21.13 4.99 7.10
N ALA A 185 20.07 4.77 6.35
CA ALA A 185 19.20 5.83 5.84
C ALA A 185 17.95 6.07 6.72
N SER A 186 17.96 5.60 7.98
CA SER A 186 16.80 5.61 8.88
C SER A 186 16.48 6.98 9.50
N LYS A 187 17.35 7.98 9.32
CA LYS A 187 17.22 9.32 9.94
C LYS A 187 15.98 10.10 9.50
N SER A 188 15.58 10.01 8.23
CA SER A 188 14.37 10.65 7.71
C SER A 188 13.97 10.10 6.34
N PHE A 189 12.73 10.37 5.91
CA PHE A 189 12.26 9.98 4.57
C PHE A 189 13.20 10.45 3.46
N SER A 190 13.73 11.67 3.55
CA SER A 190 14.65 12.21 2.54
C SER A 190 15.95 11.41 2.46
N HIS A 191 16.49 10.93 3.58
CA HIS A 191 17.70 10.09 3.58
C HIS A 191 17.39 8.75 2.89
N SER A 192 16.28 8.11 3.26
CA SER A 192 15.87 6.83 2.65
C SER A 192 15.61 6.97 1.14
N PHE A 193 14.96 8.05 0.69
CA PHE A 193 14.74 8.29 -0.74
C PHE A 193 16.05 8.56 -1.49
N SER A 194 16.98 9.27 -0.87
CA SER A 194 18.29 9.55 -1.46
C SER A 194 19.13 8.27 -1.56
N ALA A 195 19.03 7.39 -0.56
CA ALA A 195 19.66 6.08 -0.55
C ALA A 195 19.12 5.16 -1.67
N LEU A 196 17.79 5.08 -1.80
CA LEU A 196 17.14 4.34 -2.90
C LEU A 196 17.56 4.88 -4.28
N ALA A 197 17.67 6.21 -4.43
CA ALA A 197 18.09 6.82 -5.68
C ALA A 197 19.59 6.56 -5.99
N LYS A 198 20.45 6.66 -4.97
CA LYS A 198 21.91 6.46 -5.13
C LYS A 198 22.24 5.04 -5.60
N PHE A 199 21.57 4.03 -5.05
CA PHE A 199 21.82 2.63 -5.37
C PHE A 199 20.69 2.00 -6.21
N HIS A 200 20.03 2.81 -7.04
CA HIS A 200 18.90 2.38 -7.86
C HIS A 200 19.28 1.22 -8.80
N GLU A 201 20.46 1.27 -9.41
CA GLU A 201 20.97 0.20 -10.28
C GLU A 201 21.11 -1.14 -9.54
N VAL A 202 21.58 -1.10 -8.28
CA VAL A 202 21.70 -2.30 -7.43
C VAL A 202 20.32 -2.87 -7.14
N PHE A 203 19.35 -2.02 -6.81
CA PHE A 203 17.96 -2.45 -6.64
C PHE A 203 17.40 -3.08 -7.91
N LYS A 204 17.64 -2.47 -9.09
CA LYS A 204 17.14 -2.99 -10.37
C LYS A 204 17.71 -4.36 -10.70
N ALA A 205 19.00 -4.58 -10.46
CA ALA A 205 19.63 -5.88 -10.66
C ALA A 205 19.11 -6.94 -9.67
N LEU A 206 18.84 -6.54 -8.42
CA LEU A 206 18.31 -7.43 -7.39
C LEU A 206 16.80 -7.70 -7.52
N SER A 207 16.08 -6.87 -8.27
CA SER A 207 14.62 -6.93 -8.46
C SER A 207 14.22 -7.39 -9.86
N ASP A 208 15.10 -8.11 -10.57
CA ASP A 208 14.84 -8.52 -11.95
C ASP A 208 13.74 -9.59 -12.03
N SER A 209 13.71 -10.52 -11.07
CA SER A 209 12.65 -11.52 -10.92
C SER A 209 11.48 -11.06 -10.05
N GLU A 210 10.32 -11.72 -10.15
CA GLU A 210 9.16 -11.46 -9.29
C GLU A 210 9.48 -11.76 -7.82
N GLU A 211 10.21 -12.86 -7.56
CA GLU A 211 10.68 -13.24 -6.22
C GLU A 211 11.61 -12.17 -5.63
N GLY A 212 12.49 -11.58 -6.46
CA GLY A 212 13.36 -10.46 -6.09
C GLY A 212 12.56 -9.26 -5.58
N LYS A 213 11.54 -8.84 -6.35
CA LYS A 213 10.64 -7.72 -5.97
C LYS A 213 9.90 -8.00 -4.66
N LEU A 214 9.33 -9.20 -4.52
CA LEU A 214 8.62 -9.61 -3.30
C LEU A 214 9.55 -9.67 -2.09
N HIS A 215 10.78 -10.17 -2.27
CA HIS A 215 11.75 -10.26 -1.18
C HIS A 215 12.26 -8.88 -0.74
N ILE A 216 12.43 -7.92 -1.67
CA ILE A 216 12.73 -6.52 -1.33
C ILE A 216 11.61 -5.92 -0.46
N LEU A 217 10.34 -6.16 -0.82
CA LEU A 217 9.19 -5.68 -0.04
C LEU A 217 9.16 -6.31 1.36
N ARG A 218 9.40 -7.63 1.45
CA ARG A 218 9.49 -8.36 2.72
C ARG A 218 10.60 -7.80 3.62
N VAL A 219 11.83 -7.66 3.11
CA VAL A 219 12.94 -7.14 3.91
C VAL A 219 12.69 -5.69 4.31
N THR A 220 12.10 -4.87 3.42
CA THR A 220 11.70 -3.49 3.75
C THR A 220 10.70 -3.46 4.90
N TYR A 221 9.72 -4.38 4.91
CA TYR A 221 8.78 -4.54 6.01
C TYR A 221 9.49 -4.96 7.30
N ASP A 222 10.37 -5.96 7.26
CA ASP A 222 11.09 -6.43 8.45
C ASP A 222 11.89 -5.30 9.12
N VAL A 223 12.49 -4.41 8.32
CA VAL A 223 13.20 -3.21 8.82
C VAL A 223 12.26 -2.18 9.44
N TRP A 224 11.08 -1.98 8.86
CA TRP A 224 10.19 -0.85 9.17
C TRP A 224 8.81 -1.23 9.72
N LYS A 225 8.62 -2.47 10.19
CA LYS A 225 7.34 -2.97 10.73
C LYS A 225 6.75 -2.12 11.86
N ASN A 226 7.61 -1.47 12.64
CA ASN A 226 7.21 -0.55 13.72
C ASN A 226 6.87 0.87 13.22
N HIS A 227 7.14 1.19 11.95
CA HIS A 227 6.91 2.50 11.34
C HIS A 227 6.08 2.39 10.04
N PRO A 228 4.76 2.15 10.14
CA PRO A 228 3.89 1.94 8.97
C PRO A 228 3.91 3.08 7.93
N GLN A 229 4.07 4.33 8.40
CA GLN A 229 4.21 5.48 7.50
C GLN A 229 5.49 5.41 6.64
N MET A 230 6.61 4.92 7.19
CA MET A 230 7.84 4.71 6.44
C MET A 230 7.66 3.62 5.38
N VAL A 231 7.05 2.49 5.75
CA VAL A 231 6.71 1.40 4.80
C VAL A 231 5.91 1.95 3.62
N ALA A 232 4.83 2.69 3.89
CA ALA A 232 3.97 3.23 2.85
C ALA A 232 4.72 4.17 1.87
N VAL A 233 5.61 5.04 2.38
CA VAL A 233 6.36 5.97 1.50
C VAL A 233 7.50 5.29 0.75
N LEU A 234 8.12 4.25 1.31
CA LEU A 234 9.15 3.46 0.63
C LEU A 234 8.54 2.62 -0.50
N VAL A 235 7.43 1.93 -0.24
CA VAL A 235 6.69 1.18 -1.27
C VAL A 235 6.27 2.12 -2.41
N ASP A 236 5.71 3.27 -2.06
CA ASP A 236 5.35 4.29 -3.03
C ASP A 236 6.55 4.77 -3.87
N LYS A 237 7.71 5.01 -3.24
CA LYS A 237 8.93 5.43 -3.93
C LYS A 237 9.44 4.32 -4.85
N MET A 238 9.47 3.07 -4.38
CA MET A 238 9.93 1.90 -5.15
C MET A 238 9.06 1.64 -6.39
N ILE A 239 7.73 1.83 -6.31
CA ILE A 239 6.85 1.79 -7.49
C ILE A 239 7.24 2.88 -8.49
N ARG A 240 7.39 4.13 -8.02
CA ARG A 240 7.69 5.26 -8.91
C ARG A 240 9.05 5.15 -9.60
N THR A 241 10.02 4.49 -8.95
CA THR A 241 11.35 4.25 -9.51
C THR A 241 11.47 2.87 -10.16
N GLN A 242 10.37 2.14 -10.35
CA GLN A 242 10.32 0.83 -11.00
C GLN A 242 11.27 -0.21 -10.37
N VAL A 243 11.51 -0.11 -9.07
CA VAL A 243 12.19 -1.16 -8.28
C VAL A 243 11.23 -2.32 -8.08
N VAL A 244 9.96 -2.02 -7.81
CA VAL A 244 8.87 -2.99 -7.80
C VAL A 244 7.74 -2.47 -8.66
N ASP A 245 6.88 -3.38 -9.14
CA ASP A 245 5.66 -3.03 -9.86
C ASP A 245 4.42 -3.13 -8.96
N CYS A 246 3.26 -2.74 -9.49
CA CYS A 246 2.02 -2.74 -8.74
C CYS A 246 1.54 -4.17 -8.40
N ALA A 247 1.82 -5.14 -9.25
CA ALA A 247 1.42 -6.53 -9.05
C ALA A 247 2.19 -7.18 -7.89
N ALA A 248 3.50 -6.95 -7.81
CA ALA A 248 4.33 -7.40 -6.68
C ALA A 248 3.83 -6.81 -5.36
N VAL A 249 3.43 -5.54 -5.33
CA VAL A 249 2.86 -4.92 -4.12
C VAL A 249 1.50 -5.51 -3.76
N ALA A 250 0.65 -5.79 -4.75
CA ALA A 250 -0.61 -6.48 -4.50
C ALA A 250 -0.37 -7.88 -3.91
N ASN A 251 0.49 -8.70 -4.53
CA ASN A 251 0.85 -10.03 -4.02
C ASN A 251 1.45 -9.98 -2.60
N TRP A 252 2.34 -9.00 -2.34
CA TRP A 252 2.92 -8.81 -1.00
C TRP A 252 1.86 -8.48 0.06
N ILE A 253 0.85 -7.66 -0.25
CA ILE A 253 -0.22 -7.30 0.70
C ILE A 253 -1.01 -8.52 1.18
N PHE A 254 -1.17 -9.54 0.34
CA PHE A 254 -1.82 -10.80 0.67
C PHE A 254 -0.84 -11.90 1.10
N SER A 255 0.42 -11.56 1.35
CA SER A 255 1.44 -12.52 1.76
C SER A 255 1.28 -12.97 3.22
N PRO A 256 1.75 -14.18 3.57
CA PRO A 256 1.73 -14.66 4.95
C PRO A 256 2.44 -13.72 5.94
N GLU A 257 3.50 -13.03 5.50
CA GLU A 257 4.27 -12.10 6.32
C GLU A 257 3.43 -10.91 6.81
N LEU A 258 2.43 -10.48 6.03
CA LEU A 258 1.52 -9.39 6.40
C LEU A 258 0.22 -9.86 7.05
N SER A 259 0.02 -11.17 7.26
CA SER A 259 -1.21 -11.73 7.82
C SER A 259 -1.62 -11.10 9.16
N HIS A 260 -0.65 -10.81 10.04
CA HIS A 260 -0.89 -10.18 11.34
C HIS A 260 -1.30 -8.70 11.24
N ASP A 261 -0.86 -8.00 10.21
CA ASP A 261 -1.17 -6.59 9.98
C ASP A 261 -2.31 -6.39 8.97
N PHE A 262 -2.81 -7.45 8.34
CA PHE A 262 -3.75 -7.40 7.21
C PHE A 262 -4.99 -6.54 7.47
N THR A 263 -5.51 -6.53 8.71
CA THR A 263 -6.70 -5.75 9.06
C THR A 263 -6.43 -4.27 9.34
N ARG A 264 -5.16 -3.87 9.46
CA ARG A 264 -4.74 -2.50 9.80
C ARG A 264 -4.89 -1.54 8.62
N LEU A 265 -5.20 -0.29 8.93
CA LEU A 265 -5.53 0.74 7.94
C LEU A 265 -4.40 0.95 6.91
N TYR A 266 -3.16 1.00 7.37
CA TYR A 266 -2.02 1.34 6.52
C TYR A 266 -1.78 0.37 5.35
N ILE A 267 -2.16 -0.90 5.50
CA ILE A 267 -2.09 -1.92 4.44
C ILE A 267 -2.99 -1.50 3.27
N TRP A 268 -4.23 -1.13 3.58
CA TRP A 268 -5.22 -0.72 2.59
C TRP A 268 -4.95 0.67 2.02
N GLU A 269 -4.38 1.57 2.82
CA GLU A 269 -3.85 2.85 2.31
C GLU A 269 -2.77 2.62 1.25
N THR A 270 -1.89 1.64 1.49
CA THR A 270 -0.81 1.26 0.58
C THR A 270 -1.39 0.64 -0.70
N LEU A 271 -2.29 -0.34 -0.59
CA LEU A 271 -2.95 -0.97 -1.76
C LEU A 271 -3.66 0.07 -2.63
N HIS A 272 -4.50 0.93 -2.04
CA HIS A 272 -5.22 1.95 -2.80
C HIS A 272 -4.29 3.03 -3.35
N SER A 273 -3.18 3.34 -2.68
CA SER A 273 -2.15 4.24 -3.22
C SER A 273 -1.46 3.63 -4.45
N THR A 274 -1.25 2.31 -4.47
CA THR A 274 -0.75 1.56 -5.61
C THR A 274 -1.73 1.59 -6.78
N ILE A 275 -3.01 1.22 -6.54
CA ILE A 275 -4.06 1.27 -7.57
C ILE A 275 -4.18 2.69 -8.17
N ARG A 276 -4.22 3.73 -7.32
CA ARG A 276 -4.29 5.13 -7.81
C ARG A 276 -3.09 5.51 -8.68
N LYS A 277 -1.89 5.00 -8.39
CA LYS A 277 -0.70 5.23 -9.22
C LYS A 277 -0.85 4.56 -10.58
N MET A 278 -1.32 3.31 -10.61
CA MET A 278 -1.60 2.60 -11.85
C MET A 278 -2.65 3.34 -12.70
N ASN A 279 -3.77 3.75 -12.08
CA ASN A 279 -4.81 4.50 -12.77
C ASN A 279 -4.30 5.83 -13.36
N LYS A 280 -3.50 6.57 -12.58
CA LYS A 280 -2.88 7.82 -13.07
C LYS A 280 -1.84 7.58 -14.16
N HIS A 281 -1.18 6.42 -14.18
CA HIS A 281 -0.24 6.06 -15.24
C HIS A 281 -0.99 5.87 -16.57
N VAL A 282 -2.06 5.06 -16.56
CA VAL A 282 -2.92 4.85 -17.74
C VAL A 282 -3.50 6.17 -18.24
N GLN A 283 -4.10 6.97 -17.35
CA GLN A 283 -4.69 8.27 -17.72
C GLN A 283 -3.68 9.22 -18.35
N ARG A 284 -2.42 9.20 -17.89
CA ARG A 284 -1.36 10.05 -18.45
C ARG A 284 -1.01 9.65 -19.87
N ILE A 285 -0.79 8.35 -20.12
CA ILE A 285 -0.42 7.86 -21.45
C ILE A 285 -1.60 8.03 -22.42
N GLN A 286 -2.84 7.79 -21.98
CA GLN A 286 -4.04 8.05 -22.77
C GLN A 286 -4.14 9.52 -23.18
N LYS A 287 -3.89 10.45 -22.25
CA LYS A 287 -3.87 11.87 -22.56
C LYS A 287 -2.76 12.24 -23.55
N GLU A 288 -1.57 11.67 -23.42
CA GLU A 288 -0.47 11.87 -24.37
C GLU A 288 -0.84 11.40 -25.78
N LEU A 289 -1.52 10.26 -25.89
CA LEU A 289 -2.05 9.73 -27.16
C LEU A 289 -3.14 10.63 -27.75
N GLU A 290 -4.09 11.09 -26.95
CA GLU A 290 -5.15 12.01 -27.38
C GLU A 290 -4.56 13.34 -27.88
N ASP A 291 -3.60 13.90 -27.16
CA ASP A 291 -2.91 15.14 -27.53
C ASP A 291 -2.14 14.95 -28.86
N ALA A 292 -1.50 13.79 -29.08
CA ALA A 292 -0.83 13.47 -30.34
C ALA A 292 -1.82 13.35 -31.52
N LYS A 293 -2.94 12.63 -31.33
CA LYS A 293 -4.02 12.51 -32.34
C LYS A 293 -4.63 13.87 -32.67
N GLN A 294 -4.82 14.75 -31.68
CA GLN A 294 -5.32 16.10 -31.91
C GLN A 294 -4.33 16.98 -32.70
N ARG A 295 -3.02 16.80 -32.51
CA ARG A 295 -2.00 17.52 -33.30
C ARG A 295 -2.03 17.08 -34.75
N LEU A 296 -2.15 15.78 -35.02
CA LEU A 296 -2.26 15.23 -36.37
C LEU A 296 -3.53 15.75 -37.08
N ALA A 297 -4.67 15.72 -36.39
CA ALA A 297 -5.93 16.26 -36.92
C ALA A 297 -5.85 17.77 -37.24
N LYS A 298 -5.12 18.56 -36.43
CA LYS A 298 -4.88 19.98 -36.70
C LYS A 298 -3.93 20.19 -37.89
N GLN A 299 -2.97 19.30 -38.10
CA GLN A 299 -2.04 19.34 -39.23
C GLN A 299 -2.79 19.06 -40.55
N HIS A 300 -3.63 18.03 -40.60
CA HIS A 300 -4.49 17.76 -41.76
C HIS A 300 -5.42 18.93 -42.07
N LYS A 301 -6.11 19.50 -41.07
CA LYS A 301 -6.97 20.68 -41.29
C LYS A 301 -6.25 21.91 -41.82
N ARG A 302 -4.95 22.08 -41.54
CA ARG A 302 -4.15 23.19 -42.10
C ARG A 302 -3.77 22.91 -43.55
N ARG A 303 -3.43 21.66 -43.86
CA ARG A 303 -3.09 21.21 -45.21
C ARG A 303 -4.29 21.22 -46.17
N ASP A 304 -5.51 21.06 -45.66
CA ASP A 304 -6.72 21.25 -46.47
C ASP A 304 -6.98 22.74 -46.82
N ASN A 305 -6.33 23.69 -46.12
CA ASN A 305 -6.50 25.13 -46.32
C ASN A 305 -5.33 25.80 -47.06
N ASP A 306 -4.11 25.28 -46.89
CA ASP A 306 -2.91 25.73 -47.60
C ASP A 306 -2.49 24.60 -48.57
N ASP A 307 -2.46 24.90 -49.87
CA ASP A 307 -2.06 24.02 -50.99
C ASP A 307 -0.56 23.59 -50.95
N ASP A 308 -0.01 23.45 -49.74
CA ASP A 308 1.39 23.10 -49.45
C ASP A 308 1.52 21.61 -49.13
N SER A 309 1.95 20.84 -50.13
CA SER A 309 2.04 19.38 -50.12
C SER A 309 3.35 18.83 -49.49
N GLY A 310 4.10 19.64 -48.72
CA GLY A 310 5.51 19.37 -48.41
C GLY A 310 5.86 18.78 -47.03
N ARG A 311 4.90 18.55 -46.11
CA ARG A 311 5.20 17.97 -44.78
C ARG A 311 4.68 16.54 -44.66
N GLU A 312 5.61 15.61 -44.45
CA GLU A 312 5.29 14.20 -44.20
C GLU A 312 4.72 14.01 -42.79
N ASP A 313 3.55 13.38 -42.70
CA ASP A 313 2.87 13.06 -41.43
C ASP A 313 3.53 11.86 -40.70
N GLY A 314 4.44 11.15 -41.38
CA GLY A 314 5.06 9.91 -40.93
C GLY A 314 5.64 9.91 -39.50
N PRO A 315 6.41 10.92 -39.07
CA PRO A 315 6.97 10.95 -37.71
C PRO A 315 5.90 11.05 -36.61
N LEU A 316 4.78 11.72 -36.89
CA LEU A 316 3.70 11.90 -35.91
C LEU A 316 2.78 10.67 -35.90
N GLU A 317 2.56 10.04 -37.05
CA GLU A 317 1.87 8.75 -37.16
C GLU A 317 2.62 7.63 -36.41
N GLU A 318 3.94 7.52 -36.61
CA GLU A 318 4.79 6.55 -35.89
C GLU A 318 4.77 6.82 -34.37
N GLN A 319 4.76 8.09 -33.97
CA GLN A 319 4.60 8.45 -32.55
C GLN A 319 3.24 8.01 -31.98
N ILE A 320 2.16 8.18 -32.75
CA ILE A 320 0.81 7.76 -32.34
C ILE A 320 0.73 6.24 -32.21
N GLU A 321 1.32 5.49 -33.14
CA GLU A 321 1.38 4.02 -33.09
C GLU A 321 2.11 3.55 -31.82
N ARG A 322 3.31 4.08 -31.55
CA ARG A 322 4.05 3.77 -30.30
C ARG A 322 3.28 4.14 -29.03
N LEU A 323 2.53 5.25 -29.05
CA LEU A 323 1.70 5.65 -27.91
C LEU A 323 0.47 4.73 -27.75
N GLN A 324 -0.10 4.26 -28.85
CA GLN A 324 -1.22 3.31 -28.86
C GLN A 324 -0.79 1.98 -28.21
N GLU A 325 0.35 1.42 -28.62
CA GLU A 325 0.92 0.21 -28.00
C GLU A 325 1.18 0.40 -26.50
N LYS A 326 1.71 1.56 -26.10
CA LYS A 326 1.93 1.89 -24.68
C LYS A 326 0.63 1.98 -23.88
N VAL A 327 -0.43 2.55 -24.46
CA VAL A 327 -1.75 2.59 -23.80
C VAL A 327 -2.28 1.18 -23.59
N GLU A 328 -2.20 0.32 -24.61
CA GLU A 328 -2.67 -1.07 -24.53
C GLU A 328 -1.89 -1.87 -23.48
N SER A 329 -0.57 -1.73 -23.44
CA SER A 329 0.28 -2.34 -22.40
C SER A 329 -0.11 -1.83 -21.00
N ALA A 330 -0.25 -0.51 -20.82
CA ALA A 330 -0.61 0.06 -19.52
C ALA A 330 -2.03 -0.33 -19.07
N GLN A 331 -2.99 -0.41 -19.99
CA GLN A 331 -4.34 -0.91 -19.70
C GLN A 331 -4.34 -2.39 -19.33
N SER A 332 -3.50 -3.19 -19.99
CA SER A 332 -3.30 -4.60 -19.66
C SER A 332 -2.72 -4.76 -18.25
N GLU A 333 -1.68 -3.99 -17.90
CA GLU A 333 -1.13 -3.95 -16.54
C GLU A 333 -2.17 -3.54 -15.49
N GLN A 334 -2.99 -2.53 -15.79
CA GLN A 334 -4.06 -2.09 -14.90
C GLN A 334 -5.10 -3.18 -14.70
N LYS A 335 -5.55 -3.82 -15.78
CA LYS A 335 -6.48 -4.95 -15.72
C LYS A 335 -5.90 -6.08 -14.88
N ASN A 336 -4.66 -6.49 -15.16
CA ASN A 336 -3.97 -7.56 -14.44
C ASN A 336 -3.81 -7.24 -12.95
N LEU A 337 -3.52 -5.99 -12.57
CA LEU A 337 -3.50 -5.58 -11.16
C LEU A 337 -4.84 -5.86 -10.46
N PHE A 338 -5.97 -5.48 -11.07
CA PHE A 338 -7.28 -5.76 -10.50
C PHE A 338 -7.57 -7.27 -10.44
N LEU A 339 -7.23 -8.03 -11.49
CA LEU A 339 -7.39 -9.48 -11.50
C LEU A 339 -6.61 -10.15 -10.37
N VAL A 340 -5.34 -9.77 -10.16
CA VAL A 340 -4.52 -10.28 -9.05
C VAL A 340 -5.17 -9.96 -7.70
N ILE A 341 -5.62 -8.71 -7.49
CA ILE A 341 -6.29 -8.32 -6.24
C ILE A 341 -7.54 -9.17 -6.00
N PHE A 342 -8.40 -9.33 -6.99
CA PHE A 342 -9.62 -10.13 -6.86
C PHE A 342 -9.34 -11.61 -6.65
N GLN A 343 -8.38 -12.18 -7.38
CA GLN A 343 -7.94 -13.57 -7.19
C GLN A 343 -7.45 -13.81 -5.76
N ARG A 344 -6.64 -12.89 -5.21
CA ARG A 344 -6.15 -13.00 -3.83
C ARG A 344 -7.28 -12.90 -2.81
N PHE A 345 -8.23 -11.98 -2.98
CA PHE A 345 -9.41 -11.90 -2.12
C PHE A 345 -10.25 -13.18 -2.18
N ILE A 346 -10.58 -13.66 -3.38
CA ILE A 346 -11.35 -14.90 -3.57
C ILE A 346 -10.64 -16.07 -2.88
N MET A 347 -9.33 -16.20 -3.07
CA MET A 347 -8.54 -17.27 -2.45
C MET A 347 -8.63 -17.26 -0.91
N ILE A 348 -8.34 -16.13 -0.26
CA ILE A 348 -8.32 -16.07 1.22
C ILE A 348 -9.72 -16.11 1.83
N LEU A 349 -10.73 -15.58 1.15
CA LEU A 349 -12.13 -15.66 1.62
C LEU A 349 -12.65 -17.09 1.49
N THR A 350 -12.38 -17.76 0.38
CA THR A 350 -12.74 -19.17 0.18
C THR A 350 -12.03 -20.07 1.21
N GLU A 351 -10.73 -19.86 1.45
CA GLU A 351 -9.99 -20.60 2.47
C GLU A 351 -10.63 -20.44 3.86
N HIS A 352 -11.00 -19.21 4.22
CA HIS A 352 -11.69 -18.93 5.48
C HIS A 352 -13.05 -19.63 5.57
N LEU A 353 -13.87 -19.52 4.52
CA LEU A 353 -15.22 -20.10 4.47
C LEU A 353 -15.17 -21.62 4.59
N VAL A 354 -14.29 -22.28 3.83
CA VAL A 354 -14.09 -23.75 3.90
C VAL A 354 -13.58 -24.17 5.28
N ARG A 355 -12.67 -23.40 5.88
CA ARG A 355 -12.19 -23.67 7.25
C ARG A 355 -13.32 -23.53 8.27
N CYS A 356 -14.18 -22.53 8.11
CA CYS A 356 -15.31 -22.33 9.02
C CYS A 356 -16.36 -23.44 8.90
N GLU A 357 -16.70 -23.85 7.68
CA GLU A 357 -17.60 -24.97 7.41
C GLU A 357 -17.04 -26.28 7.98
N THR A 358 -15.77 -26.58 7.69
CA THR A 358 -15.11 -27.82 8.18
C THR A 358 -14.97 -27.84 9.70
N GLY A 359 -14.69 -26.68 10.30
CA GLY A 359 -14.48 -26.53 11.74
C GLY A 359 -15.77 -26.35 12.55
N GLY A 360 -16.92 -26.13 11.91
CA GLY A 360 -18.16 -25.77 12.59
C GLY A 360 -18.06 -24.47 13.39
N ILE A 361 -17.19 -23.54 12.95
CA ILE A 361 -16.98 -22.23 13.60
C ILE A 361 -17.71 -21.13 12.84
N ASP A 362 -18.03 -20.04 13.54
CA ASP A 362 -18.73 -18.91 12.94
C ASP A 362 -17.90 -18.27 11.80
N VAL A 363 -18.59 -17.96 10.70
CA VAL A 363 -18.02 -17.24 9.55
C VAL A 363 -17.82 -15.77 9.90
N VAL A 364 -18.70 -15.18 10.70
CA VAL A 364 -18.74 -13.73 10.97
C VAL A 364 -17.73 -13.33 12.05
N THR A 365 -16.46 -13.53 11.73
CA THR A 365 -15.33 -13.08 12.55
C THR A 365 -14.97 -11.61 12.26
N PRO A 366 -14.30 -10.89 13.18
CA PRO A 366 -13.80 -9.54 12.89
C PRO A 366 -12.86 -9.48 11.68
N TRP A 367 -12.01 -10.50 11.51
CA TRP A 367 -11.17 -10.65 10.32
C TRP A 367 -12.00 -10.79 9.04
N TYR A 368 -13.04 -11.62 9.04
CA TYR A 368 -13.90 -11.82 7.88
C TYR A 368 -14.65 -10.54 7.51
N LYS A 369 -15.23 -9.84 8.50
CA LYS A 369 -15.87 -8.53 8.30
C LYS A 369 -14.91 -7.55 7.63
N ASN A 370 -13.67 -7.46 8.12
CA ASN A 370 -12.66 -6.61 7.50
C ASN A 370 -12.39 -7.06 6.05
N CYS A 371 -12.08 -8.32 5.83
CA CYS A 371 -11.71 -8.85 4.51
C CYS A 371 -12.81 -8.64 3.46
N ILE A 372 -14.05 -9.00 3.77
CA ILE A 372 -15.18 -8.89 2.83
C ILE A 372 -15.55 -7.43 2.53
N GLU A 373 -15.48 -6.55 3.54
CA GLU A 373 -15.74 -5.12 3.34
C GLU A 373 -14.58 -4.40 2.63
N ARG A 374 -13.36 -4.93 2.70
CA ARG A 374 -12.21 -4.46 1.89
C ARG A 374 -12.34 -4.88 0.43
N LEU A 375 -12.85 -6.08 0.14
CA LEU A 375 -13.24 -6.46 -1.22
C LEU A 375 -14.31 -5.48 -1.76
N GLN A 376 -15.35 -5.21 -0.96
CA GLN A 376 -16.37 -4.22 -1.31
C GLN A 376 -15.77 -2.83 -1.55
N GLN A 377 -14.79 -2.41 -0.74
CA GLN A 377 -14.10 -1.12 -0.90
C GLN A 377 -13.36 -1.00 -2.25
N ILE A 378 -12.78 -2.08 -2.78
CA ILE A 378 -12.16 -2.08 -4.12
C ILE A 378 -13.20 -1.67 -5.18
N PHE A 379 -14.38 -2.30 -5.16
CA PHE A 379 -15.47 -1.98 -6.08
C PHE A 379 -15.96 -0.54 -5.91
N LEU A 380 -16.22 -0.11 -4.68
CA LEU A 380 -16.75 1.23 -4.41
C LEU A 380 -15.81 2.35 -4.84
N LEU A 381 -14.50 2.20 -4.61
CA LEU A 381 -13.53 3.27 -4.90
C LEU A 381 -13.07 3.32 -6.35
N HIS A 382 -13.18 2.22 -7.09
CA HIS A 382 -12.66 2.12 -8.47
C HIS A 382 -13.73 1.67 -9.49
N HIS A 383 -15.01 1.84 -9.15
CA HIS A 383 -16.14 1.35 -9.94
C HIS A 383 -16.06 1.68 -11.44
N GLN A 384 -15.72 2.93 -11.80
CA GLN A 384 -15.64 3.38 -13.19
C GLN A 384 -14.61 2.60 -14.03
N ILE A 385 -13.52 2.17 -13.41
CA ILE A 385 -12.45 1.43 -14.09
C ILE A 385 -12.83 -0.04 -14.15
N ILE A 386 -13.30 -0.59 -13.03
CA ILE A 386 -13.69 -2.01 -12.93
C ILE A 386 -14.82 -2.35 -13.90
N GLN A 387 -15.74 -1.41 -14.17
CA GLN A 387 -16.80 -1.56 -15.17
C GLN A 387 -16.28 -1.92 -16.58
N GLN A 388 -15.07 -1.50 -16.93
CA GLN A 388 -14.46 -1.81 -18.23
C GLN A 388 -14.06 -3.30 -18.34
N TYR A 389 -14.00 -4.01 -17.21
CA TYR A 389 -13.55 -5.39 -17.12
C TYR A 389 -14.67 -6.37 -16.76
N MET A 390 -15.93 -5.93 -16.73
CA MET A 390 -17.10 -6.72 -16.33
C MET A 390 -17.13 -8.11 -16.95
N LEU A 391 -17.03 -8.20 -18.28
CA LEU A 391 -17.06 -9.47 -19.00
C LEU A 391 -15.94 -10.43 -18.56
N THR A 392 -14.76 -9.92 -18.24
CA THR A 392 -13.67 -10.77 -17.74
C THR A 392 -13.96 -11.24 -16.31
N LEU A 393 -14.48 -10.34 -15.47
CA LEU A 393 -14.79 -10.64 -14.07
C LEU A 393 -15.91 -11.67 -13.94
N GLU A 394 -17.00 -11.52 -14.70
CA GLU A 394 -18.13 -12.45 -14.71
C GLU A 394 -17.75 -13.85 -15.21
N ASN A 395 -16.96 -13.91 -16.29
CA ASN A 395 -16.64 -15.18 -16.93
C ASN A 395 -15.48 -15.94 -16.27
N LEU A 396 -14.53 -15.24 -15.63
CA LEU A 396 -13.29 -15.87 -15.15
C LEU A 396 -13.12 -15.88 -13.63
N LEU A 397 -13.70 -14.92 -12.90
CA LEU A 397 -13.46 -14.78 -11.45
C LEU A 397 -14.72 -14.98 -10.64
N PHE A 398 -15.76 -14.18 -10.89
CA PHE A 398 -17.02 -14.16 -10.14
C PHE A 398 -18.09 -15.01 -10.82
N THR A 399 -17.78 -16.28 -11.03
CA THR A 399 -18.69 -17.25 -11.67
C THR A 399 -19.75 -17.75 -10.68
N GLY A 400 -20.76 -18.45 -11.19
CA GLY A 400 -21.80 -19.08 -10.37
C GLY A 400 -21.32 -20.20 -9.45
N GLU A 401 -20.05 -20.62 -9.55
CA GLU A 401 -19.42 -21.62 -8.69
C GLU A 401 -18.80 -21.02 -7.43
N LEU A 402 -18.60 -19.70 -7.36
CA LEU A 402 -18.09 -19.05 -6.16
C LEU A 402 -19.10 -19.12 -5.02
N ASP A 403 -18.58 -19.18 -3.79
CA ASP A 403 -19.40 -19.08 -2.59
C ASP A 403 -20.26 -17.80 -2.61
N HIS A 404 -21.52 -17.97 -2.23
CA HIS A 404 -22.54 -16.91 -2.28
C HIS A 404 -22.15 -15.65 -1.50
N HIS A 405 -21.38 -15.76 -0.42
CA HIS A 405 -20.95 -14.60 0.36
C HIS A 405 -20.05 -13.66 -0.47
N ILE A 406 -19.12 -14.24 -1.23
CA ILE A 406 -18.19 -13.50 -2.09
C ILE A 406 -18.95 -12.95 -3.29
N LEU A 407 -19.77 -13.80 -3.93
CA LEU A 407 -20.55 -13.42 -5.11
C LEU A 407 -21.54 -12.29 -4.83
N THR A 408 -22.11 -12.25 -3.61
CA THR A 408 -23.02 -11.17 -3.18
C THR A 408 -22.35 -9.79 -3.27
N VAL A 409 -21.07 -9.66 -2.94
CA VAL A 409 -20.35 -8.37 -3.05
C VAL A 409 -20.27 -7.91 -4.51
N PHE A 410 -20.01 -8.84 -5.42
CA PHE A 410 -19.98 -8.55 -6.86
C PHE A 410 -21.37 -8.20 -7.40
N GLN A 411 -22.42 -8.90 -6.98
CA GLN A 411 -23.81 -8.60 -7.34
C GLN A 411 -24.25 -7.21 -6.84
N GLN A 412 -23.88 -6.84 -5.61
CA GLN A 412 -24.12 -5.49 -5.07
C GLN A 412 -23.44 -4.41 -5.93
N PHE A 413 -22.23 -4.67 -6.40
CA PHE A 413 -21.54 -3.77 -7.31
C PHE A 413 -22.27 -3.65 -8.66
N CYS A 414 -22.72 -4.76 -9.24
CA CYS A 414 -23.50 -4.75 -10.48
C CYS A 414 -24.79 -3.92 -10.32
N ALA A 415 -25.46 -4.04 -9.17
CA ALA A 415 -26.68 -3.31 -8.85
C ALA A 415 -26.51 -1.79 -8.74
N LEU A 416 -25.28 -1.26 -8.68
CA LEU A 416 -25.06 0.20 -8.70
C LEU A 416 -25.37 0.83 -10.06
N GLN A 417 -25.47 0.03 -11.13
CA GLN A 417 -25.72 0.48 -12.50
C GLN A 417 -26.80 -0.32 -13.24
N ALA A 418 -27.31 -1.39 -12.63
CA ALA A 418 -28.51 -2.07 -13.09
C ALA A 418 -29.75 -1.19 -12.86
#